data_AF-A0A536S2H1-F1
#
_entry.id   AF-A0A536S2H1-F1
#
_cell.length_a   1.000
_cell.length_b   1.000
_cell.length_c   1.000
_cell.angle_alpha   90.00
_cell.angle_beta   90.00
_cell.angle_gamma   90.00
#
_symmetry.space_group_name_H-M   'P 1'
#
loop_
_entity.id
_entity.type
_entity.pdbx_description
1 polymer ?
#
loop_
_entity_poly.entity_id
_entity_poly.type
_entity_poly.pdbx_seq_one_letter_code
_entity_poly.pdbx_strand_id
1 'polypeptide(L)'
;MCMASTTTPGTSKEALLRRIAQGYRALRSSLEALPRERFGEKLSTGWSLNENLLHLAAWEETVPPRVAGVLSRGEDPKLYDEIDSFNARVAAESRGKSTDELFARWSAAHERVLETVRQLSDDAPPLAFDVVEWNTTNHYPDHFADIGAAVRNAADLVRLIQTNWLPFRLGLLSLGLAALEQTTSTGWTYKDLAAHAAAWEERTATRLAVFRESGEGMAGVDDTDPFNAAVVERTRSRDGGDVLRELDEAHRALVAEVEKLTPGQLHANDDWVITVVAGNSYGHYAEHHEELFAAVPRKPGELLAKMREGWRPFRNAVGRVGLIPLSGRTSSGWTYKGMLGHVANWIEKIGPELPVRLQGRRTEALPDVDAENRREAEAGESRAEEEVVRRLDAAYRAVVDAVKALPPDEDVHFMAVRLICGETYGHFPEHLRELLAALPKDARAILARFDDVWRRFRAGIRERGRGGLGEKTPAGWTYKDLCAHAAAWLQEAVRELAANEFTDWNAGTIQEFNDRAVEAHRLVGAEAMLDELDTSARRMREAIAALSDERIANEKVFDIVAWCTYLHWEDHFAELGIDI
;
A
#
# COMPACT_ATOMS: atom_id res chain seq x y z
N MET A 1 46.06 5.34 15.85
CA MET A 1 45.79 6.46 16.78
C MET A 1 45.76 7.75 15.96
N CYS A 2 44.56 8.18 15.56
CA CYS A 2 44.28 9.52 15.07
C CYS A 2 42.90 9.85 15.63
N MET A 3 42.88 10.70 16.65
CA MET A 3 41.66 11.19 17.27
C MET A 3 41.00 12.16 16.29
N ALA A 4 39.90 11.72 15.69
CA ALA A 4 38.98 12.63 15.02
C ALA A 4 38.23 13.41 16.10
N SER A 5 38.40 14.73 16.06
CA SER A 5 37.72 15.71 16.88
C SER A 5 36.21 15.48 16.88
N THR A 6 35.64 15.15 18.04
CA THR A 6 34.20 15.16 18.30
C THR A 6 33.77 16.61 18.52
N THR A 7 33.60 17.36 17.44
CA THR A 7 32.73 18.54 17.44
C THR A 7 31.43 18.06 16.83
N THR A 8 30.41 17.82 17.65
CA THR A 8 29.05 17.57 17.16
C THR A 8 28.71 18.71 16.21
N PRO A 9 28.47 18.48 14.91
CA PRO A 9 28.01 19.54 14.03
C PRO A 9 26.73 20.12 14.63
N GLY A 10 26.63 21.45 14.72
CA GLY A 10 25.36 22.09 15.09
C GLY A 10 24.24 21.55 14.17
N THR A 11 23.04 21.38 14.72
CA THR A 11 21.87 20.91 13.98
C THR A 11 21.75 21.72 12.67
N SER A 12 21.85 21.06 11.51
CA SER A 12 21.69 21.77 10.25
C SER A 12 20.28 22.35 10.15
N LYS A 13 20.10 23.43 9.38
CA LYS A 13 18.78 24.03 9.13
C LYS A 13 17.73 23.01 8.69
N GLU A 14 18.12 22.09 7.80
CA GLU A 14 17.24 21.00 7.36
C GLU A 14 16.91 20.01 8.49
N ALA A 15 17.89 19.65 9.31
CA ALA A 15 17.67 18.79 10.47
C ALA A 15 16.74 19.46 11.49
N LEU A 16 16.86 20.78 11.68
CA LEU A 16 15.97 21.55 12.55
C LEU A 16 14.54 21.59 12.01
N LEU A 17 14.35 21.90 10.72
CA LEU A 17 13.03 21.87 10.08
C LEU A 17 12.33 20.51 10.24
N ARG A 18 13.08 19.41 10.06
CA ARG A 18 12.55 18.06 10.27
C ARG A 18 12.13 17.83 11.71
N ARG A 19 12.97 18.18 12.69
CA ARG A 19 12.64 18.03 14.12
C ARG A 19 11.43 18.86 14.54
N ILE A 20 11.32 20.10 14.04
CA ILE A 20 10.16 20.98 14.28
C ILE A 20 8.88 20.33 13.74
N ALA A 21 8.90 19.85 12.50
CA ALA A 21 7.75 19.22 11.86
C ALA A 21 7.32 17.93 12.57
N GLN A 22 8.28 17.09 12.99
CA GLN A 22 8.03 15.86 13.75
C GLN A 22 7.36 16.17 15.10
N GLY A 23 7.95 17.05 15.90
CA GLY A 23 7.44 17.38 17.24
C GLY A 23 6.08 18.06 17.20
N TYR A 24 5.89 19.02 16.27
CA TYR A 24 4.59 19.67 16.09
C TYR A 24 3.52 18.68 15.67
N ARG A 25 3.80 17.79 14.71
CA ARG A 25 2.85 16.76 14.28
C ARG A 25 2.47 15.83 15.44
N ALA A 26 3.46 15.31 16.17
CA ALA A 26 3.24 14.41 17.29
C ALA A 26 2.34 15.01 18.37
N LEU A 27 2.62 16.25 18.78
CA LEU A 27 1.82 16.96 19.78
C LEU A 27 0.43 17.31 19.24
N ARG A 28 0.36 17.83 18.01
CA ARG A 28 -0.91 18.25 17.40
C ARG A 28 -1.87 17.08 17.21
N SER A 29 -1.43 15.98 16.60
CA SER A 29 -2.28 14.81 16.35
C SER A 29 -2.75 14.18 17.65
N SER A 30 -1.91 14.17 18.68
CA SER A 30 -2.27 13.71 20.03
C SER A 30 -3.38 14.58 20.64
N LEU A 31 -3.28 15.90 20.51
CA LEU A 31 -4.34 16.81 20.94
C LEU A 31 -5.62 16.61 20.09
N GLU A 32 -5.52 16.49 18.77
CA GLU A 32 -6.68 16.27 17.88
C GLU A 32 -7.42 14.95 18.16
N ALA A 33 -6.76 13.94 18.72
CA ALA A 33 -7.38 12.67 19.10
C ALA A 33 -8.29 12.77 20.35
N LEU A 34 -8.11 13.80 21.19
CA LEU A 34 -8.85 13.95 22.44
C LEU A 34 -10.22 14.61 22.24
N PRO A 35 -11.23 14.29 23.06
CA PRO A 35 -12.59 14.84 22.89
C PRO A 35 -12.64 16.35 23.09
N ARG A 36 -13.21 17.08 22.11
CA ARG A 36 -13.21 18.56 22.06
C ARG A 36 -13.90 19.20 23.25
N GLU A 37 -14.99 18.62 23.72
CA GLU A 37 -15.80 19.11 24.83
C GLU A 37 -15.04 19.16 26.17
N ARG A 38 -13.89 18.49 26.26
CA ARG A 38 -13.05 18.40 27.46
C ARG A 38 -11.89 19.39 27.49
N PHE A 39 -11.66 20.13 26.42
CA PHE A 39 -10.48 21.00 26.30
C PHE A 39 -10.45 22.18 27.28
N GLY A 40 -11.61 22.58 27.81
CA GLY A 40 -11.71 23.62 28.84
C GLY A 40 -11.62 23.10 30.28
N GLU A 41 -11.53 21.79 30.49
CA GLU A 41 -11.46 21.19 31.82
C GLU A 41 -10.06 21.37 32.42
N LYS A 42 -9.98 21.61 33.73
CA LYS A 42 -8.70 21.68 34.44
C LYS A 42 -8.11 20.29 34.63
N LEU A 43 -6.86 20.12 34.23
CA LEU A 43 -6.08 18.88 34.38
C LEU A 43 -5.38 18.84 35.74
N SER A 44 -4.83 17.68 36.09
CA SER A 44 -3.97 17.51 37.27
C SER A 44 -2.68 18.34 37.20
N THR A 45 -2.24 18.71 35.99
CA THR A 45 -1.12 19.64 35.74
C THR A 45 -1.48 21.11 36.03
N GLY A 46 -2.74 21.40 36.36
CA GLY A 46 -3.22 22.73 36.76
C GLY A 46 -3.73 23.61 35.62
N TRP A 47 -3.44 23.25 34.37
CA TRP A 47 -3.92 23.92 33.16
C TRP A 47 -4.95 23.07 32.42
N SER A 48 -5.74 23.69 31.56
CA SER A 48 -6.61 23.05 30.59
C SER A 48 -5.89 22.92 29.25
N LEU A 49 -6.35 22.01 28.38
CA LEU A 49 -5.77 21.88 27.04
C LEU A 49 -5.92 23.16 26.21
N ASN A 50 -6.98 23.95 26.42
CA ASN A 50 -7.13 25.27 25.79
C ASN A 50 -6.07 26.27 26.27
N GLU A 51 -5.71 26.25 27.55
CA GLU A 51 -4.61 27.09 28.07
C GLU A 51 -3.27 26.65 27.48
N ASN A 52 -3.01 25.33 27.40
CA ASN A 52 -1.80 24.77 26.78
C ASN A 52 -1.69 25.11 25.29
N LEU A 53 -2.76 24.97 24.50
CA LEU A 53 -2.79 25.35 23.08
C LEU A 53 -2.44 26.82 22.88
N LEU A 54 -3.01 27.70 23.70
CA LEU A 54 -2.75 29.12 23.58
C LEU A 54 -1.32 29.48 24.01
N HIS A 55 -0.80 28.80 25.03
CA HIS A 55 0.59 28.91 25.47
C HIS A 55 1.58 28.52 24.37
N LEU A 56 1.38 27.36 23.74
CA LEU A 56 2.18 26.92 22.58
C LEU A 56 2.19 27.97 21.46
N ALA A 57 0.99 28.44 21.07
CA ALA A 57 0.87 29.47 20.04
C ALA A 57 1.59 30.78 20.41
N ALA A 58 1.46 31.23 21.67
CA ALA A 58 2.05 32.48 22.12
C ALA A 58 3.59 32.42 22.18
N TRP A 59 4.17 31.28 22.58
CA TRP A 59 5.62 31.11 22.60
C TRP A 59 6.21 31.07 21.19
N GLU A 60 5.58 30.34 20.26
CA GLU A 60 5.97 30.35 18.84
C GLU A 60 5.84 31.74 18.19
N GLU A 61 4.81 32.52 18.57
CA GLU A 61 4.65 33.91 18.13
C GLU A 61 5.82 34.81 18.55
N THR A 62 6.56 34.46 19.61
CA THR A 62 7.76 35.21 20.00
C THR A 62 8.96 34.94 19.09
N VAL A 63 8.98 33.82 18.36
CA VAL A 63 10.16 33.36 17.62
C VAL A 63 10.54 34.32 16.48
N PRO A 64 9.67 34.67 15.51
CA PRO A 64 10.07 35.54 14.41
C PRO A 64 10.71 36.88 14.85
N PRO A 65 10.11 37.67 15.76
CA PRO A 65 10.71 38.93 16.20
C PRO A 65 11.97 38.75 17.06
N ARG A 66 12.10 37.65 17.82
CA ARG A 66 13.33 37.34 18.59
C ARG A 66 14.48 36.96 17.66
N VAL A 67 14.23 36.11 16.68
CA VAL A 67 15.21 35.76 15.63
C VAL A 67 15.64 37.01 14.86
N ALA A 68 14.70 37.87 14.44
CA ALA A 68 15.03 39.14 13.78
C ALA A 68 15.89 40.06 14.67
N GLY A 69 15.65 40.08 15.99
CA GLY A 69 16.50 40.78 16.96
C GLY A 69 17.93 40.24 16.99
N VAL A 70 18.08 38.92 17.05
CA VAL A 70 19.40 38.25 17.02
C VAL A 70 20.14 38.57 15.73
N LEU A 71 19.47 38.49 14.57
CA LEU A 71 20.08 38.76 13.27
C LEU A 71 20.50 40.23 13.10
N SER A 72 19.73 41.17 13.65
CA SER A 72 19.98 42.62 13.47
C SER A 72 20.88 43.24 14.54
N ARG A 73 20.84 42.74 15.77
CA ARG A 73 21.53 43.34 16.93
C ARG A 73 22.47 42.38 17.66
N GLY A 74 22.47 41.08 17.31
CA GLY A 74 23.28 40.07 17.98
C GLY A 74 22.74 39.65 19.36
N GLU A 75 21.55 40.10 19.74
CA GLU A 75 20.95 39.83 21.05
C GLU A 75 19.48 39.36 20.92
N ASP A 76 19.06 38.47 21.82
CA ASP A 76 17.65 38.06 21.95
C ASP A 76 16.88 39.12 22.76
N PRO A 77 15.93 39.86 22.15
CA PRO A 77 15.30 41.01 22.78
C PRO A 77 14.33 40.68 23.94
N LYS A 78 14.19 39.41 24.33
CA LYS A 78 13.30 38.91 25.41
C LYS A 78 11.99 39.71 25.51
N LEU A 79 11.01 39.32 24.69
CA LEU A 79 9.73 40.05 24.52
C LEU A 79 8.72 39.84 25.67
N TYR A 80 9.22 39.51 26.86
CA TYR A 80 8.45 39.18 28.04
C TYR A 80 9.28 39.58 29.27
N ASP A 81 8.58 40.03 30.32
CA ASP A 81 9.24 40.45 31.57
C ASP A 81 9.68 39.21 32.37
N GLU A 82 8.72 38.42 32.83
CA GLU A 82 8.92 37.18 33.59
C GLU A 82 8.11 36.04 32.96
N ILE A 83 8.70 34.85 32.89
CA ILE A 83 8.09 33.67 32.23
C ILE A 83 6.73 33.34 32.86
N ASP A 84 6.64 33.30 34.18
CA ASP A 84 5.39 32.97 34.88
C ASP A 84 4.29 34.01 34.65
N SER A 85 4.66 35.30 34.59
CA SER A 85 3.70 36.37 34.33
C SER A 85 3.20 36.35 32.89
N PHE A 86 4.08 36.04 31.94
CA PHE A 86 3.71 35.81 30.54
C PHE A 86 2.75 34.62 30.42
N ASN A 87 3.12 33.47 30.98
CA ASN A 87 2.33 32.24 30.96
C ASN A 87 0.94 32.44 31.60
N ALA A 88 0.87 33.08 32.77
CA ALA A 88 -0.40 33.35 33.45
C ALA A 88 -1.33 34.27 32.63
N ARG A 89 -0.77 35.31 31.99
CA ARG A 89 -1.52 36.20 31.10
C ARG A 89 -2.06 35.44 29.89
N VAL A 90 -1.20 34.68 29.22
CA VAL A 90 -1.56 33.90 28.02
C VAL A 90 -2.62 32.84 28.37
N ALA A 91 -2.48 32.12 29.48
CA ALA A 91 -3.49 31.17 29.93
C ALA A 91 -4.86 31.86 30.15
N ALA A 92 -4.88 33.03 30.79
CA ALA A 92 -6.11 33.80 30.99
C ALA A 92 -6.77 34.27 29.68
N GLU A 93 -5.98 34.54 28.63
CA GLU A 93 -6.46 34.93 27.31
C GLU A 93 -7.20 33.80 26.55
N SER A 94 -7.14 32.54 27.04
CA SER A 94 -7.87 31.41 26.42
C SER A 94 -9.38 31.47 26.70
N ARG A 95 -9.78 32.22 27.73
CA ARG A 95 -11.17 32.31 28.18
C ARG A 95 -12.05 32.91 27.08
N GLY A 96 -13.15 32.22 26.77
CA GLY A 96 -14.13 32.66 25.77
C GLY A 96 -13.72 32.41 24.32
N LYS A 97 -12.55 31.83 24.06
CA LYS A 97 -12.15 31.32 22.74
C LYS A 97 -12.61 29.88 22.56
N SER A 98 -13.01 29.53 21.36
CA SER A 98 -13.27 28.15 20.97
C SER A 98 -11.95 27.39 20.78
N THR A 99 -12.00 26.07 20.98
CA THR A 99 -10.85 25.18 20.75
C THR A 99 -10.32 25.30 19.31
N ASP A 100 -11.19 25.42 18.32
CA ASP A 100 -10.81 25.54 16.91
C ASP A 100 -10.07 26.85 16.61
N GLU A 101 -10.48 27.98 17.22
CA GLU A 101 -9.75 29.24 17.12
C GLU A 101 -8.33 29.13 17.70
N LEU A 102 -8.16 28.38 18.79
CA LEU A 102 -6.86 28.16 19.43
C LEU A 102 -5.94 27.30 18.56
N PHE A 103 -6.46 26.21 17.99
CA PHE A 103 -5.72 25.42 17.00
C PHE A 103 -5.33 26.24 15.76
N ALA A 104 -6.25 27.07 15.25
CA ALA A 104 -5.97 27.92 14.10
C ALA A 104 -4.86 28.95 14.40
N ARG A 105 -4.86 29.53 15.60
CA ARG A 105 -3.80 30.44 16.05
C ARG A 105 -2.46 29.73 16.15
N TRP A 106 -2.42 28.54 16.76
CA TRP A 106 -1.19 27.75 16.85
C TRP A 106 -0.66 27.37 15.47
N SER A 107 -1.51 26.87 14.57
CA SER A 107 -1.11 26.60 13.17
C SER A 107 -0.48 27.82 12.49
N ALA A 108 -1.09 28.99 12.65
CA ALA A 108 -0.58 30.22 12.05
C ALA A 108 0.76 30.67 12.66
N ALA A 109 0.94 30.47 13.97
CA ALA A 109 2.22 30.71 14.64
C ALA A 109 3.30 29.77 14.11
N HIS A 110 2.98 28.49 14.00
CA HIS A 110 3.88 27.45 13.54
C HIS A 110 4.37 27.71 12.11
N GLU A 111 3.48 28.07 11.19
CA GLU A 111 3.88 28.42 9.82
C GLU A 111 4.82 29.63 9.77
N ARG A 112 4.65 30.62 10.66
CA ARG A 112 5.60 31.74 10.76
C ARG A 112 6.96 31.30 11.31
N VAL A 113 7.00 30.33 12.23
CA VAL A 113 8.26 29.73 12.69
C VAL A 113 8.95 29.01 11.53
N LEU A 114 8.24 28.17 10.78
CA LEU A 114 8.80 27.48 9.62
C LEU A 114 9.34 28.45 8.57
N GLU A 115 8.61 29.52 8.27
CA GLU A 115 9.08 30.56 7.36
C GLU A 115 10.33 31.27 7.88
N THR A 116 10.37 31.59 9.17
CA THR A 116 11.55 32.17 9.83
C THR A 116 12.77 31.26 9.67
N VAL A 117 12.62 29.96 9.94
CA VAL A 117 13.72 28.98 9.80
C VAL A 117 14.14 28.83 8.34
N ARG A 118 13.19 28.80 7.38
CA ARG A 118 13.49 28.75 5.94
C ARG A 118 14.28 29.98 5.45
N GLN A 119 14.13 31.13 6.10
CA GLN A 119 14.87 32.35 5.77
C GLN A 119 16.25 32.44 6.45
N LEU A 120 16.54 31.62 7.47
CA LEU A 120 17.87 31.59 8.08
C LEU A 120 18.93 31.12 7.08
N SER A 121 20.10 31.77 7.11
CA SER A 121 21.29 31.25 6.43
C SER A 121 21.94 30.15 7.27
N ASP A 122 22.70 29.27 6.62
CA ASP A 122 23.39 28.17 7.32
C ASP A 122 24.49 28.67 8.28
N ASP A 123 24.95 29.91 8.10
CA ASP A 123 25.93 30.61 8.94
C ASP A 123 25.28 31.59 9.94
N ALA A 124 23.96 31.55 10.12
CA ALA A 124 23.28 32.38 11.10
C ALA A 124 23.83 32.15 12.52
N PRO A 125 23.79 33.18 13.41
CA PRO A 125 24.28 33.03 14.78
C PRO A 125 23.60 31.85 15.50
N PRO A 126 24.33 31.03 16.28
CA PRO A 126 23.76 29.90 17.03
C PRO A 126 22.54 30.28 17.87
N LEU A 127 22.56 31.48 18.46
CA LEU A 127 21.45 32.02 19.24
C LEU A 127 20.13 32.12 18.45
N ALA A 128 20.17 32.31 17.13
CA ALA A 128 18.96 32.32 16.31
C ALA A 128 18.34 30.92 16.22
N PHE A 129 19.16 29.87 16.13
CA PHE A 129 18.71 28.48 16.18
C PHE A 129 18.22 28.11 17.58
N ASP A 130 18.94 28.51 18.64
CA ASP A 130 18.55 28.28 20.03
C ASP A 130 17.16 28.86 20.34
N VAL A 131 16.88 30.09 19.89
CA VAL A 131 15.57 30.72 20.04
C VAL A 131 14.47 29.88 19.38
N VAL A 132 14.72 29.29 18.22
CA VAL A 132 13.75 28.41 17.57
C VAL A 132 13.56 27.13 18.38
N GLU A 133 14.65 26.45 18.75
CA GLU A 133 14.61 25.17 19.47
C GLU A 133 13.91 25.30 20.83
N TRP A 134 14.20 26.36 21.60
CA TRP A 134 13.58 26.63 22.90
C TRP A 134 12.07 26.80 22.86
N ASN A 135 11.50 27.18 21.72
CA ASN A 135 10.06 27.41 21.57
C ASN A 135 9.37 26.35 20.72
N THR A 136 10.13 25.34 20.24
CA THR A 136 9.61 24.26 19.41
C THR A 136 10.12 22.90 19.90
N THR A 137 11.23 22.40 19.36
CA THR A 137 11.73 21.04 19.58
C THR A 137 12.07 20.72 21.04
N ASN A 138 12.43 21.74 21.83
CA ASN A 138 12.75 21.58 23.25
C ASN A 138 11.57 21.94 24.17
N HIS A 139 10.42 22.34 23.60
CA HIS A 139 9.24 22.79 24.35
C HIS A 139 8.02 21.91 24.13
N TYR A 140 7.78 21.42 22.91
CA TYR A 140 6.70 20.46 22.66
C TYR A 140 6.74 19.25 23.59
N PRO A 141 7.91 18.67 23.94
CA PRO A 141 7.97 17.51 24.83
C PRO A 141 7.36 17.75 26.22
N ASP A 142 7.43 18.99 26.74
CA ASP A 142 6.92 19.34 28.07
C ASP A 142 5.40 19.15 28.19
N HIS A 143 4.68 19.18 27.06
CA HIS A 143 3.22 19.09 27.00
C HIS A 143 2.67 17.67 26.79
N PHE A 144 3.52 16.65 26.67
CA PHE A 144 3.03 15.26 26.68
C PHE A 144 2.46 14.85 28.05
N ALA A 145 2.95 15.45 29.14
CA ALA A 145 2.38 15.26 30.47
C ALA A 145 0.94 15.80 30.54
N ASP A 146 0.64 16.92 29.87
CA ASP A 146 -0.73 17.45 29.79
C ASP A 146 -1.66 16.55 28.98
N ILE A 147 -1.16 15.96 27.88
CA ILE A 147 -1.90 14.95 27.13
C ILE A 147 -2.18 13.73 28.01
N GLY A 148 -1.17 13.25 28.74
CA GLY A 148 -1.33 12.13 29.66
C GLY A 148 -2.35 12.40 30.76
N ALA A 149 -2.29 13.58 31.38
CA ALA A 149 -3.27 14.02 32.37
C ALA A 149 -4.70 14.15 31.80
N ALA A 150 -4.83 14.33 30.48
CA ALA A 150 -6.12 14.37 29.79
C ALA A 150 -6.66 12.99 29.39
N VAL A 151 -5.87 11.90 29.47
CA VAL A 151 -6.37 10.54 29.26
C VAL A 151 -7.15 10.11 30.51
N ARG A 152 -8.44 9.75 30.40
CA ARG A 152 -9.24 9.29 31.56
C ARG A 152 -9.42 7.79 31.64
N ASN A 153 -9.39 7.13 30.49
CA ASN A 153 -9.75 5.73 30.35
C ASN A 153 -9.10 5.14 29.10
N ALA A 154 -9.23 3.81 28.94
CA ALA A 154 -8.64 3.09 27.83
C ALA A 154 -9.12 3.59 26.47
N ALA A 155 -10.37 4.04 26.35
CA ALA A 155 -10.91 4.53 25.08
C ALA A 155 -10.21 5.83 24.63
N ASP A 156 -9.86 6.73 25.56
CA ASP A 156 -9.05 7.91 25.22
C ASP A 156 -7.66 7.51 24.71
N LEU A 157 -7.01 6.55 25.37
CA LEU A 157 -5.69 6.08 24.95
C LEU A 157 -5.74 5.34 23.60
N VAL A 158 -6.77 4.53 23.36
CA VAL A 158 -7.00 3.90 22.06
C VAL A 158 -7.23 4.95 20.96
N ARG A 159 -7.92 6.06 21.24
CA ARG A 159 -8.08 7.15 20.26
C ARG A 159 -6.73 7.77 19.89
N LEU A 160 -5.84 8.00 20.85
CA LEU A 160 -4.48 8.49 20.60
C LEU A 160 -3.71 7.53 19.67
N ILE A 161 -3.72 6.24 20.01
CA ILE A 161 -3.10 5.16 19.23
C ILE A 161 -3.66 5.16 17.80
N GLN A 162 -4.98 5.04 17.64
CA GLN A 162 -5.62 4.88 16.33
C GLN A 162 -5.47 6.11 15.42
N THR A 163 -5.57 7.31 15.98
CA THR A 163 -5.46 8.56 15.22
C THR A 163 -4.09 8.69 14.55
N ASN A 164 -3.03 8.23 15.23
CA ASN A 164 -1.66 8.29 14.72
C ASN A 164 -1.27 7.05 13.90
N TRP A 165 -1.82 5.88 14.26
CA TRP A 165 -1.59 4.63 13.52
C TRP A 165 -2.09 4.71 12.09
N LEU A 166 -3.30 5.24 11.87
CA LEU A 166 -3.96 5.19 10.57
C LEU A 166 -3.11 5.86 9.46
N PRO A 167 -2.63 7.12 9.59
CA PRO A 167 -1.74 7.72 8.59
C PRO A 167 -0.44 6.93 8.39
N PHE A 168 0.18 6.44 9.45
CA PHE A 168 1.43 5.67 9.38
C PHE A 168 1.23 4.37 8.59
N ARG A 169 0.23 3.56 8.97
CA ARG A 169 -0.04 2.29 8.32
C ARG A 169 -0.49 2.46 6.86
N LEU A 170 -1.27 3.49 6.57
CA LEU A 170 -1.71 3.82 5.21
C LEU A 170 -0.58 4.40 4.36
N GLY A 171 0.36 5.12 4.95
CA GLY A 171 1.58 5.59 4.29
C GLY A 171 2.42 4.40 3.81
N LEU A 172 2.72 3.45 4.70
CA LEU A 172 3.42 2.20 4.37
C LEU A 172 2.73 1.42 3.26
N LEU A 173 1.40 1.28 3.32
CA LEU A 173 0.63 0.63 2.27
C LEU A 173 0.78 1.34 0.92
N SER A 174 0.73 2.68 0.92
CA SER A 174 0.73 3.51 -0.28
C SER A 174 2.05 3.45 -1.06
N LEU A 175 3.15 3.02 -0.43
CA LEU A 175 4.42 2.77 -1.10
C LEU A 175 4.33 1.58 -2.09
N GLY A 176 3.49 0.59 -1.77
CA GLY A 176 3.45 -0.71 -2.44
C GLY A 176 4.61 -1.63 -2.01
N LEU A 177 4.40 -2.95 -2.08
CA LEU A 177 5.32 -3.95 -1.52
C LEU A 177 6.76 -3.83 -2.01
N ALA A 178 6.98 -3.55 -3.30
CA ALA A 178 8.31 -3.43 -3.88
C ALA A 178 9.10 -2.23 -3.33
N ALA A 179 8.43 -1.14 -2.97
CA ALA A 179 9.09 0.02 -2.39
C ALA A 179 9.46 -0.19 -0.91
N LEU A 180 8.95 -1.24 -0.25
CA LEU A 180 9.35 -1.53 1.13
C LEU A 180 10.85 -1.86 1.24
N GLU A 181 11.47 -2.36 0.15
CA GLU A 181 12.91 -2.63 0.08
C GLU A 181 13.77 -1.37 -0.11
N GLN A 182 13.16 -0.21 -0.38
CA GLN A 182 13.89 1.03 -0.57
C GLN A 182 14.40 1.57 0.76
N THR A 183 15.61 2.14 0.71
CA THR A 183 16.25 2.73 1.88
C THR A 183 15.66 4.10 2.21
N THR A 184 15.40 4.32 3.49
CA THR A 184 14.98 5.57 4.09
C THR A 184 16.17 6.52 4.26
N SER A 185 15.93 7.75 4.74
CA SER A 185 16.98 8.74 4.98
C SER A 185 17.95 8.34 6.11
N THR A 186 17.52 7.43 6.99
CA THR A 186 18.28 6.92 8.14
C THR A 186 19.07 5.64 7.83
N GLY A 187 18.97 5.11 6.61
CA GLY A 187 19.72 3.92 6.17
C GLY A 187 19.00 2.59 6.40
N TRP A 188 17.79 2.60 6.97
CA TRP A 188 16.92 1.43 7.08
C TRP A 188 16.10 1.24 5.81
N THR A 189 15.50 0.08 5.58
CA THR A 189 14.44 -0.04 4.56
C THR A 189 13.08 0.35 5.16
N TYR A 190 12.08 0.71 4.33
CA TYR A 190 10.71 0.90 4.84
C TYR A 190 10.12 -0.39 5.42
N LYS A 191 10.61 -1.56 4.97
CA LYS A 191 10.33 -2.86 5.58
C LYS A 191 10.90 -2.96 7.00
N ASP A 192 12.14 -2.52 7.19
CA ASP A 192 12.76 -2.46 8.53
C ASP A 192 12.01 -1.50 9.45
N LEU A 193 11.59 -0.35 8.95
CA LEU A 193 10.75 0.62 9.67
C LEU A 193 9.45 -0.01 10.18
N ALA A 194 8.76 -0.76 9.31
CA ALA A 194 7.53 -1.47 9.67
C ALA A 194 7.78 -2.56 10.72
N ALA A 195 8.84 -3.37 10.55
CA ALA A 195 9.21 -4.41 11.51
C ALA A 195 9.64 -3.83 12.87
N HIS A 196 10.32 -2.69 12.87
CA HIS A 196 10.70 -1.93 14.06
C HIS A 196 9.47 -1.47 14.85
N ALA A 197 8.50 -0.85 14.18
CA ALA A 197 7.25 -0.46 14.81
C ALA A 197 6.51 -1.68 15.40
N ALA A 198 6.39 -2.77 14.63
CA ALA A 198 5.73 -4.00 15.07
C ALA A 198 6.37 -4.58 16.34
N ALA A 199 7.71 -4.64 16.38
CA ALA A 199 8.46 -5.17 17.50
C ALA A 199 8.27 -4.36 18.78
N TRP A 200 8.19 -3.03 18.69
CA TRP A 200 7.94 -2.16 19.84
C TRP A 200 6.48 -2.24 20.32
N GLU A 201 5.51 -2.37 19.41
CA GLU A 201 4.11 -2.60 19.79
C GLU A 201 3.91 -3.95 20.49
N GLU A 202 4.45 -5.05 19.93
CA GLU A 202 4.37 -6.38 20.54
C GLU A 202 5.02 -6.41 21.93
N ARG A 203 6.20 -5.78 22.05
CA ARG A 203 6.89 -5.64 23.32
C ARG A 203 6.05 -4.86 24.33
N THR A 204 5.40 -3.79 23.88
CA THR A 204 4.52 -2.98 24.73
C THR A 204 3.30 -3.77 25.16
N ALA A 205 2.64 -4.47 24.26
CA ALA A 205 1.50 -5.35 24.57
C ALA A 205 1.88 -6.38 25.64
N THR A 206 3.04 -7.03 25.50
CA THR A 206 3.56 -8.00 26.48
C THR A 206 3.79 -7.35 27.86
N ARG A 207 4.42 -6.17 27.90
CA ARG A 207 4.66 -5.42 29.14
C ARG A 207 3.35 -4.99 29.81
N LEU A 208 2.37 -4.55 29.04
CA LEU A 208 1.05 -4.18 29.56
C LEU A 208 0.29 -5.39 30.10
N ALA A 209 0.37 -6.55 29.44
CA ALA A 209 -0.25 -7.79 29.92
C ALA A 209 0.32 -8.21 31.29
N VAL A 210 1.66 -8.21 31.43
CA VAL A 210 2.33 -8.50 32.71
C VAL A 210 1.90 -7.50 33.78
N PHE A 211 1.99 -6.20 33.49
CA PHE A 211 1.60 -5.14 34.42
C PHE A 211 0.13 -5.27 34.87
N ARG A 212 -0.78 -5.59 33.93
CA ARG A 212 -2.21 -5.77 34.21
C ARG A 212 -2.46 -6.94 35.16
N GLU A 213 -1.69 -8.02 35.06
CA GLU A 213 -1.85 -9.23 35.85
C GLU A 213 -1.18 -9.16 37.23
N SER A 214 0.02 -8.60 37.32
CA SER A 214 0.83 -8.62 38.54
C SER A 214 0.96 -7.26 39.24
N GLY A 215 0.67 -6.15 38.56
CA GLY A 215 1.01 -4.81 39.00
C GLY A 215 2.51 -4.48 38.91
N GLU A 216 3.35 -5.45 38.54
CA GLU A 216 4.79 -5.27 38.35
C GLU A 216 5.07 -4.75 36.94
N GLY A 217 5.23 -3.43 36.83
CA GLY A 217 5.56 -2.75 35.57
C GLY A 217 7.04 -2.41 35.50
N MET A 218 7.98 -3.36 35.68
CA MET A 218 9.41 -3.04 35.63
C MET A 218 10.28 -4.21 35.16
N ALA A 219 10.39 -4.38 33.85
CA ALA A 219 11.65 -4.86 33.28
C ALA A 219 12.28 -3.68 32.54
N GLY A 220 13.57 -3.44 32.81
CA GLY A 220 14.31 -2.22 32.45
C GLY A 220 14.21 -1.79 30.98
N VAL A 221 14.73 -0.60 30.72
CA VAL A 221 14.97 -0.12 29.36
C VAL A 221 15.99 -1.09 28.75
N ASP A 222 15.55 -1.93 27.82
CA ASP A 222 16.50 -2.64 26.96
C ASP A 222 17.30 -1.56 26.25
N ASP A 223 18.60 -1.77 26.14
CA ASP A 223 19.41 -0.96 25.25
C ASP A 223 18.73 -0.97 23.87
N THR A 224 18.27 0.21 23.43
CA THR A 224 17.44 0.37 22.25
C THR A 224 18.19 -0.03 20.99
N ASP A 225 19.51 0.18 20.97
CA ASP A 225 20.33 -0.01 19.78
C ASP A 225 20.52 -1.51 19.45
N PRO A 226 20.93 -2.39 20.39
CA PRO A 226 20.95 -3.83 20.16
C PRO A 226 19.59 -4.42 19.81
N PHE A 227 18.50 -3.93 20.42
CA PHE A 227 17.15 -4.39 20.11
C PHE A 227 16.79 -4.05 18.66
N ASN A 228 16.93 -2.79 18.26
CA ASN A 228 16.63 -2.34 16.90
C ASN A 228 17.51 -3.05 15.86
N ALA A 229 18.82 -3.21 16.14
CA ALA A 229 19.73 -3.93 15.26
C ALA A 229 19.31 -5.40 15.07
N ALA A 230 18.87 -6.07 16.13
CA ALA A 230 18.34 -7.43 16.05
C ALA A 230 17.02 -7.53 15.27
N VAL A 231 16.18 -6.48 15.30
CA VAL A 231 14.96 -6.38 14.47
C VAL A 231 15.33 -6.25 12.99
N VAL A 232 16.26 -5.36 12.65
CA VAL A 232 16.72 -5.18 11.27
C VAL A 232 17.34 -6.47 10.74
N GLU A 233 18.22 -7.12 11.51
CA GLU A 233 18.90 -8.35 11.06
C GLU A 233 17.90 -9.47 10.72
N ARG A 234 16.89 -9.70 11.57
CA ARG A 234 15.88 -10.75 11.31
C ARG A 234 14.90 -10.40 10.20
N THR A 235 14.81 -9.13 9.81
CA THR A 235 13.86 -8.63 8.78
C THR A 235 14.41 -8.76 7.36
N ARG A 236 15.74 -8.72 7.17
CA ARG A 236 16.40 -8.66 5.85
C ARG A 236 15.86 -9.63 4.80
N SER A 237 15.67 -10.91 5.17
CA SER A 237 15.23 -11.98 4.26
C SER A 237 13.72 -12.21 4.22
N ARG A 238 12.93 -11.40 4.93
CA ARG A 238 11.48 -11.57 5.05
C ARG A 238 10.74 -10.87 3.91
N ASP A 239 9.61 -11.47 3.52
CA ASP A 239 8.65 -10.88 2.57
C ASP A 239 7.98 -9.64 3.18
N GLY A 240 7.92 -8.55 2.42
CA GLY A 240 7.34 -7.30 2.89
C GLY A 240 5.85 -7.41 3.26
N GLY A 241 5.09 -8.27 2.56
CA GLY A 241 3.69 -8.52 2.88
C GLY A 241 3.50 -9.23 4.23
N ASP A 242 4.40 -10.17 4.55
CA ASP A 242 4.40 -10.82 5.86
C ASP A 242 4.78 -9.86 6.99
N VAL A 243 5.73 -8.94 6.76
CA VAL A 243 6.11 -7.90 7.74
C VAL A 243 4.95 -6.93 8.00
N LEU A 244 4.23 -6.49 6.97
CA LEU A 244 3.06 -5.64 7.17
C LEU A 244 1.92 -6.34 7.94
N ARG A 245 1.77 -7.66 7.76
CA ARG A 245 0.78 -8.45 8.51
C ARG A 245 1.15 -8.56 9.99
N GLU A 246 2.43 -8.81 10.29
CA GLU A 246 2.94 -8.81 11.66
C GLU A 246 2.74 -7.45 12.32
N LEU A 247 2.98 -6.36 11.60
CA LEU A 247 2.68 -5.00 12.06
C LEU A 247 1.19 -4.84 12.42
N ASP A 248 0.28 -5.31 11.57
CA ASP A 248 -1.16 -5.28 11.87
C ASP A 248 -1.55 -6.18 13.06
N GLU A 249 -0.88 -7.32 13.25
CA GLU A 249 -1.10 -8.23 14.36
C GLU A 249 -0.60 -7.65 15.69
N ALA A 250 0.62 -7.09 15.71
CA ALA A 250 1.19 -6.41 16.87
C ALA A 250 0.32 -5.22 17.30
N HIS A 251 -0.17 -4.45 16.33
CA HIS A 251 -1.08 -3.34 16.59
C HIS A 251 -2.40 -3.79 17.26
N ARG A 252 -3.03 -4.83 16.70
CA ARG A 252 -4.25 -5.41 17.29
C ARG A 252 -3.99 -5.91 18.71
N ALA A 253 -2.85 -6.55 18.95
CA ALA A 253 -2.47 -7.03 20.28
C ALA A 253 -2.29 -5.87 21.28
N LEU A 254 -1.60 -4.80 20.88
CA LEU A 254 -1.43 -3.60 21.71
C LEU A 254 -2.77 -2.98 22.07
N VAL A 255 -3.64 -2.73 21.09
CA VAL A 255 -4.97 -2.15 21.31
C VAL A 255 -5.79 -3.03 22.24
N ALA A 256 -5.82 -4.35 21.99
CA ALA A 256 -6.56 -5.29 22.82
C ALA A 256 -6.05 -5.33 24.27
N GLU A 257 -4.75 -5.15 24.52
CA GLU A 257 -4.23 -5.05 25.89
C GLU A 257 -4.58 -3.70 26.54
N VAL A 258 -4.50 -2.59 25.80
CA VAL A 258 -4.91 -1.27 26.32
C VAL A 258 -6.39 -1.25 26.71
N GLU A 259 -7.27 -1.84 25.90
CA GLU A 259 -8.72 -1.92 26.16
C GLU A 259 -9.07 -2.64 27.48
N LYS A 260 -8.17 -3.50 27.98
CA LYS A 260 -8.37 -4.25 29.22
C LYS A 260 -7.93 -3.47 30.49
N LEU A 261 -7.31 -2.30 30.34
CA LEU A 261 -6.79 -1.52 31.47
C LEU A 261 -7.87 -0.69 32.13
N THR A 262 -7.86 -0.67 33.46
CA THR A 262 -8.73 0.20 34.26
C THR A 262 -8.15 1.62 34.35
N PRO A 263 -8.97 2.67 34.60
CA PRO A 263 -8.47 4.02 34.82
C PRO A 263 -7.38 4.12 35.89
N GLY A 264 -7.49 3.36 36.98
CA GLY A 264 -6.48 3.33 38.04
C GLY A 264 -5.15 2.71 37.58
N GLN A 265 -5.19 1.71 36.70
CA GLN A 265 -3.98 1.12 36.11
C GLN A 265 -3.30 2.04 35.11
N LEU A 266 -4.07 2.85 34.36
CA LEU A 266 -3.50 3.82 33.41
C LEU A 266 -2.61 4.85 34.11
N HIS A 267 -3.02 5.29 35.31
CA HIS A 267 -2.34 6.32 36.10
C HIS A 267 -1.47 5.79 37.24
N ALA A 268 -1.28 4.47 37.32
CA ALA A 268 -0.38 3.89 38.31
C ALA A 268 1.08 4.14 37.91
N ASN A 269 1.96 4.13 38.92
CA ASN A 269 3.42 4.25 38.75
C ASN A 269 3.82 5.47 37.90
N ASP A 270 3.31 6.65 38.27
CA ASP A 270 3.60 7.93 37.59
C ASP A 270 3.29 7.89 36.08
N ASP A 271 2.06 7.47 35.73
CA ASP A 271 1.58 7.39 34.35
C ASP A 271 2.47 6.52 33.42
N TRP A 272 3.11 5.49 33.98
CA TRP A 272 4.01 4.61 33.23
C TRP A 272 3.35 4.00 31.99
N VAL A 273 2.09 3.55 32.11
CA VAL A 273 1.34 2.98 30.98
C VAL A 273 1.22 3.99 29.84
N ILE A 274 0.81 5.22 30.15
CA ILE A 274 0.63 6.27 29.14
C ILE A 274 1.96 6.58 28.48
N THR A 275 3.04 6.67 29.27
CA THR A 275 4.40 6.95 28.79
C THR A 275 4.92 5.86 27.86
N VAL A 276 4.83 4.58 28.27
CA VAL A 276 5.33 3.46 27.47
C VAL A 276 4.51 3.26 26.19
N VAL A 277 3.20 3.50 26.24
CA VAL A 277 2.34 3.44 25.05
C VAL A 277 2.66 4.60 24.12
N ALA A 278 2.84 5.83 24.62
CA ALA A 278 3.22 6.98 23.80
C ALA A 278 4.52 6.72 23.02
N GLY A 279 5.57 6.33 23.74
CA GLY A 279 6.91 6.13 23.19
C GLY A 279 7.03 4.95 22.22
N ASN A 280 6.08 4.02 22.21
CA ASN A 280 6.11 2.84 21.33
C ASN A 280 4.96 2.77 20.33
N SER A 281 4.06 3.77 20.31
CA SER A 281 2.95 3.84 19.36
C SER A 281 2.73 5.25 18.82
N TYR A 282 1.73 5.98 19.33
CA TYR A 282 1.28 7.25 18.73
C TYR A 282 2.32 8.36 18.71
N GLY A 283 3.23 8.44 19.68
CA GLY A 283 4.38 9.34 19.63
C GLY A 283 5.40 8.89 18.58
N HIS A 284 5.69 7.59 18.55
CA HIS A 284 6.69 6.98 17.68
C HIS A 284 6.29 7.01 16.19
N TYR A 285 5.01 6.82 15.84
CA TYR A 285 4.54 6.95 14.45
C TYR A 285 4.79 8.33 13.87
N ALA A 286 4.65 9.37 14.69
CA ALA A 286 4.83 10.74 14.27
C ALA A 286 6.30 11.07 13.96
N GLU A 287 7.26 10.42 14.64
CA GLU A 287 8.69 10.56 14.37
C GLU A 287 9.06 10.12 12.94
N HIS A 288 8.43 9.04 12.47
CA HIS A 288 8.69 8.46 11.15
C HIS A 288 7.86 9.07 10.02
N HIS A 289 6.95 10.00 10.33
CA HIS A 289 5.98 10.48 9.35
C HIS A 289 6.64 11.20 8.17
N GLU A 290 7.55 12.15 8.40
CA GLU A 290 8.21 12.89 7.30
C GLU A 290 9.02 11.95 6.40
N GLU A 291 9.80 11.05 7.00
CA GLU A 291 10.59 10.06 6.29
C GLU A 291 9.70 9.13 5.45
N LEU A 292 8.60 8.64 6.01
CA LEU A 292 7.65 7.78 5.31
C LEU A 292 6.92 8.51 4.18
N PHE A 293 6.36 9.69 4.46
CA PHE A 293 5.53 10.41 3.50
C PHE A 293 6.34 11.05 2.37
N ALA A 294 7.66 11.23 2.54
CA ALA A 294 8.54 11.63 1.46
C ALA A 294 8.60 10.62 0.30
N ALA A 295 8.34 9.33 0.55
CA ALA A 295 8.31 8.27 -0.46
C ALA A 295 6.90 7.91 -0.97
N VAL A 296 5.85 8.47 -0.39
CA VAL A 296 4.48 8.24 -0.87
C VAL A 296 4.31 8.84 -2.27
N PRO A 297 3.82 8.08 -3.27
CA PRO A 297 3.62 8.58 -4.62
C PRO A 297 2.56 9.69 -4.61
N ARG A 298 2.97 10.90 -4.95
CA ARG A 298 2.13 12.11 -4.88
C ARG A 298 1.84 12.70 -6.24
N LYS A 299 2.60 12.36 -7.28
CA LYS A 299 2.33 12.82 -8.65
C LYS A 299 1.52 11.79 -9.44
N PRO A 300 0.66 12.20 -10.39
CA PRO A 300 -0.06 11.26 -11.26
C PRO A 300 0.86 10.28 -12.00
N GLY A 301 2.04 10.73 -12.44
CA GLY A 301 3.03 9.87 -13.10
C GLY A 301 3.59 8.76 -12.19
N GLU A 302 3.84 9.07 -10.92
CA GLU A 302 4.30 8.12 -9.90
C GLU A 302 3.21 7.09 -9.58
N LEU A 303 1.96 7.55 -9.40
CA LEU A 303 0.81 6.68 -9.19
C LEU A 303 0.60 5.72 -10.35
N LEU A 304 0.66 6.19 -11.60
CA LEU A 304 0.56 5.34 -12.78
C LEU A 304 1.68 4.30 -12.85
N ALA A 305 2.89 4.64 -12.39
CA ALA A 305 3.98 3.67 -12.30
C ALA A 305 3.66 2.57 -11.27
N LYS A 306 3.16 2.95 -10.09
CA LYS A 306 2.73 2.00 -9.05
C LYS A 306 1.57 1.12 -9.47
N MET A 307 0.56 1.71 -10.11
CA MET A 307 -0.55 0.96 -10.71
C MET A 307 -0.06 -0.08 -11.72
N ARG A 308 0.94 0.23 -12.55
CA ARG A 308 1.53 -0.73 -13.50
C ARG A 308 2.35 -1.82 -12.82
N GLU A 309 3.10 -1.45 -11.78
CA GLU A 309 3.90 -2.38 -10.96
C GLU A 309 3.03 -3.47 -10.34
N GLY A 310 1.87 -3.11 -9.77
CA GLY A 310 0.93 -4.08 -9.23
C GLY A 310 0.10 -4.82 -10.29
N TRP A 311 -0.36 -4.12 -11.33
CA TRP A 311 -1.27 -4.70 -12.33
C TRP A 311 -0.62 -5.78 -13.19
N ARG A 312 0.64 -5.59 -13.62
CA ARG A 312 1.29 -6.50 -14.57
C ARG A 312 1.39 -7.94 -14.04
N PRO A 313 1.96 -8.21 -12.85
CA PRO A 313 2.02 -9.58 -12.33
C PRO A 313 0.63 -10.20 -12.14
N PHE A 314 -0.33 -9.42 -11.62
CA PHE A 314 -1.69 -9.87 -11.39
C PHE A 314 -2.41 -10.24 -12.68
N ARG A 315 -2.41 -9.34 -13.67
CA ARG A 315 -3.09 -9.58 -14.94
C ARG A 315 -2.42 -10.68 -15.77
N ASN A 316 -1.10 -10.81 -15.68
CA ASN A 316 -0.37 -11.93 -16.27
C ASN A 316 -0.79 -13.26 -15.63
N ALA A 317 -0.92 -13.31 -14.30
CA ALA A 317 -1.41 -14.50 -13.60
C ALA A 317 -2.85 -14.85 -14.04
N VAL A 318 -3.76 -13.87 -14.13
CA VAL A 318 -5.12 -14.09 -14.67
C VAL A 318 -5.07 -14.69 -16.08
N GLY A 319 -4.22 -14.16 -16.96
CA GLY A 319 -4.07 -14.69 -18.32
C GLY A 319 -3.55 -16.12 -18.34
N ARG A 320 -2.56 -16.45 -17.50
CA ARG A 320 -1.98 -17.81 -17.41
C ARG A 320 -2.90 -18.85 -16.81
N VAL A 321 -3.86 -18.41 -15.98
CA VAL A 321 -4.85 -19.33 -15.41
C VAL A 321 -5.79 -19.86 -16.49
N GLY A 322 -6.15 -19.07 -17.51
CA GLY A 322 -7.15 -19.45 -18.51
C GLY A 322 -8.58 -19.29 -18.00
N LEU A 323 -9.55 -19.43 -18.89
CA LEU A 323 -10.98 -19.22 -18.60
C LEU A 323 -11.59 -20.38 -17.82
N ILE A 324 -11.35 -21.63 -18.26
CA ILE A 324 -11.98 -22.82 -17.65
C ILE A 324 -11.73 -22.90 -16.14
N PRO A 325 -10.50 -22.69 -15.64
CA PRO A 325 -10.26 -22.79 -14.20
C PRO A 325 -10.94 -21.68 -13.38
N LEU A 326 -11.46 -20.62 -14.01
CA LEU A 326 -12.08 -19.52 -13.27
C LEU A 326 -13.38 -19.93 -12.56
N SER A 327 -14.05 -20.96 -13.07
CA SER A 327 -15.21 -21.59 -12.40
C SER A 327 -14.82 -22.44 -11.19
N GLY A 328 -13.53 -22.75 -11.02
CA GLY A 328 -12.99 -23.37 -9.81
C GLY A 328 -12.99 -22.43 -8.60
N ARG A 329 -12.69 -22.97 -7.42
CA ARG A 329 -12.64 -22.20 -6.17
C ARG A 329 -11.20 -21.85 -5.76
N THR A 330 -11.05 -20.67 -5.16
CA THR A 330 -9.83 -20.18 -4.52
C THR A 330 -9.65 -20.83 -3.14
N SER A 331 -8.51 -20.56 -2.48
CA SER A 331 -8.28 -20.99 -1.10
C SER A 331 -9.23 -20.35 -0.08
N SER A 332 -9.81 -19.19 -0.40
CA SER A 332 -10.84 -18.52 0.41
C SER A 332 -12.25 -19.08 0.19
N GLY A 333 -12.41 -20.00 -0.76
CA GLY A 333 -13.68 -20.68 -1.04
C GLY A 333 -14.59 -19.96 -2.04
N TRP A 334 -14.21 -18.78 -2.54
CA TRP A 334 -14.93 -18.12 -3.64
C TRP A 334 -14.59 -18.77 -4.98
N THR A 335 -15.43 -18.64 -5.99
CA THR A 335 -14.99 -18.92 -7.36
C THR A 335 -13.93 -17.89 -7.77
N TYR A 336 -12.99 -18.21 -8.66
CA TYR A 336 -12.08 -17.18 -9.19
C TYR A 336 -12.86 -16.09 -9.93
N LYS A 337 -13.98 -16.43 -10.59
CA LYS A 337 -14.92 -15.43 -11.15
C LYS A 337 -15.47 -14.48 -10.08
N GLY A 338 -15.86 -15.00 -8.91
CA GLY A 338 -16.30 -14.22 -7.77
C GLY A 338 -15.20 -13.30 -7.24
N MET A 339 -13.98 -13.82 -7.07
CA MET A 339 -12.83 -13.02 -6.65
C MET A 339 -12.49 -11.90 -7.65
N LEU A 340 -12.39 -12.21 -8.95
CA LEU A 340 -12.08 -11.21 -9.97
C LEU A 340 -13.21 -10.18 -10.13
N GLY A 341 -14.47 -10.61 -9.99
CA GLY A 341 -15.64 -9.72 -9.96
C GLY A 341 -15.63 -8.78 -8.76
N HIS A 342 -15.22 -9.27 -7.59
CA HIS A 342 -14.98 -8.46 -6.39
C HIS A 342 -13.88 -7.41 -6.63
N VAL A 343 -12.73 -7.81 -7.16
CA VAL A 343 -11.63 -6.88 -7.48
C VAL A 343 -12.10 -5.80 -8.47
N ALA A 344 -12.78 -6.20 -9.55
CA ALA A 344 -13.33 -5.25 -10.53
C ALA A 344 -14.31 -4.25 -9.90
N ASN A 345 -15.22 -4.73 -9.05
CA ASN A 345 -16.20 -3.90 -8.36
C ASN A 345 -15.56 -2.83 -7.47
N TRP A 346 -14.48 -3.16 -6.75
CA TRP A 346 -13.78 -2.18 -5.92
C TRP A 346 -13.00 -1.15 -6.75
N ILE A 347 -12.39 -1.56 -7.86
CA ILE A 347 -11.78 -0.62 -8.82
C ILE A 347 -12.83 0.36 -9.37
N GLU A 348 -14.01 -0.12 -9.73
CA GLU A 348 -15.11 0.69 -10.26
C GLU A 348 -15.54 1.80 -9.28
N LYS A 349 -15.42 1.57 -7.97
CA LYS A 349 -15.72 2.56 -6.92
C LYS A 349 -14.72 3.71 -6.85
N ILE A 350 -13.54 3.57 -7.45
CA ILE A 350 -12.58 4.68 -7.50
C ILE A 350 -13.17 5.87 -8.27
N GLY A 351 -13.82 5.63 -9.41
CA GLY A 351 -14.39 6.70 -10.25
C GLY A 351 -15.26 7.71 -9.49
N PRO A 352 -16.35 7.27 -8.82
CA PRO A 352 -17.20 8.18 -8.05
C PRO A 352 -16.54 8.75 -6.79
N GLU A 353 -15.62 8.02 -6.15
CA GLU A 353 -14.96 8.48 -4.91
C GLU A 353 -13.81 9.46 -5.16
N LEU A 354 -13.10 9.33 -6.27
CA LEU A 354 -11.87 10.07 -6.55
C LEU A 354 -12.05 11.60 -6.44
N PRO A 355 -13.08 12.23 -7.05
CA PRO A 355 -13.31 13.67 -6.90
C PRO A 355 -13.52 14.12 -5.45
N VAL A 356 -14.11 13.28 -4.62
CA VAL A 356 -14.34 13.56 -3.19
C VAL A 356 -13.02 13.45 -2.41
N ARG A 357 -12.21 12.42 -2.71
CA ARG A 357 -10.92 12.20 -2.05
C ARG A 357 -9.88 13.25 -2.42
N LEU A 358 -9.93 13.79 -3.63
CA LEU A 358 -9.09 14.91 -4.06
C LEU A 358 -9.34 16.17 -3.23
N GLN A 359 -10.53 16.33 -2.65
CA GLN A 359 -10.89 17.43 -1.75
C GLN A 359 -10.59 17.12 -0.28
N GLY A 360 -9.93 16.00 0.02
CA GLY A 360 -9.67 15.56 1.39
C GLY A 360 -10.91 15.15 2.18
N ARG A 361 -11.98 14.73 1.49
CA ARG A 361 -13.23 14.28 2.11
C ARG A 361 -13.47 12.80 1.83
N ARG A 362 -14.45 12.20 2.51
CA ARG A 362 -15.04 10.89 2.16
C ARG A 362 -16.54 11.09 1.92
N THR A 363 -17.13 10.21 1.11
CA THR A 363 -18.58 10.12 1.02
C THR A 363 -19.15 9.63 2.36
N GLU A 364 -20.26 10.24 2.81
CA GLU A 364 -20.85 9.96 4.13
C GLU A 364 -21.43 8.54 4.23
N ALA A 365 -21.96 8.02 3.13
CA ALA A 365 -22.46 6.65 3.06
C ALA A 365 -21.30 5.68 2.84
N LEU A 366 -20.79 5.09 3.92
CA LEU A 366 -19.83 3.99 3.82
C LEU A 366 -20.56 2.71 3.39
N PRO A 367 -20.09 2.01 2.34
CA PRO A 367 -20.69 0.74 1.96
C PRO A 367 -20.44 -0.31 3.05
N ASP A 368 -21.39 -1.22 3.23
CA ASP A 368 -21.15 -2.46 3.95
C ASP A 368 -20.22 -3.33 3.09
N VAL A 369 -18.93 -3.33 3.46
CA VAL A 369 -17.86 -4.02 2.74
C VAL A 369 -18.14 -5.52 2.64
N ASP A 370 -18.63 -6.14 3.72
CA ASP A 370 -18.88 -7.58 3.75
C ASP A 370 -20.10 -7.96 2.91
N ALA A 371 -21.16 -7.15 2.94
CA ALA A 371 -22.32 -7.36 2.09
C ALA A 371 -21.96 -7.18 0.60
N GLU A 372 -21.14 -6.19 0.28
CA GLU A 372 -20.64 -5.95 -1.08
C GLU A 372 -19.82 -7.14 -1.60
N ASN A 373 -18.86 -7.59 -0.80
CA ASN A 373 -17.98 -8.71 -1.14
C ASN A 373 -18.79 -9.98 -1.35
N ARG A 374 -19.75 -10.26 -0.47
CA ARG A 374 -20.66 -11.40 -0.59
C ARG A 374 -21.47 -11.34 -1.87
N ARG A 375 -22.04 -10.18 -2.20
CA ARG A 375 -22.82 -10.00 -3.44
C ARG A 375 -21.97 -10.28 -4.68
N GLU A 376 -20.75 -9.73 -4.75
CA GLU A 376 -19.89 -9.97 -5.93
C GLU A 376 -19.41 -11.43 -6.02
N ALA A 377 -19.12 -12.07 -4.88
CA ALA A 377 -18.77 -13.47 -4.84
C ALA A 377 -19.93 -14.37 -5.33
N GLU A 378 -21.16 -14.12 -4.86
CA GLU A 378 -22.37 -14.84 -5.27
C GLU A 378 -22.71 -14.59 -6.75
N ALA A 379 -22.71 -13.34 -7.20
CA ALA A 379 -22.97 -12.99 -8.60
C ALA A 379 -21.91 -13.58 -9.55
N GLY A 380 -20.66 -13.73 -9.08
CA GLY A 380 -19.59 -14.35 -9.85
C GLY A 380 -19.83 -15.83 -10.18
N GLU A 381 -20.67 -16.55 -9.45
CA GLU A 381 -20.97 -17.97 -9.76
C GLU A 381 -21.70 -18.14 -11.09
N SER A 382 -22.52 -17.14 -11.50
CA SER A 382 -23.34 -17.20 -12.72
C SER A 382 -22.82 -16.34 -13.88
N ARG A 383 -21.81 -15.48 -13.66
CA ARG A 383 -21.19 -14.68 -14.72
C ARG A 383 -20.36 -15.55 -15.67
N ALA A 384 -20.27 -15.10 -16.92
CA ALA A 384 -19.36 -15.71 -17.90
C ALA A 384 -17.90 -15.35 -17.59
N GLU A 385 -17.00 -16.28 -17.83
CA GLU A 385 -15.56 -16.17 -17.59
C GLU A 385 -14.97 -14.95 -18.33
N GLU A 386 -15.28 -14.78 -19.62
CA GLU A 386 -14.76 -13.67 -20.42
C GLU A 386 -15.34 -12.33 -19.98
N GLU A 387 -16.59 -12.32 -19.51
CA GLU A 387 -17.24 -11.11 -19.00
C GLU A 387 -16.49 -10.58 -17.78
N VAL A 388 -16.14 -11.45 -16.83
CA VAL A 388 -15.44 -11.06 -15.61
C VAL A 388 -14.06 -10.48 -15.92
N VAL A 389 -13.28 -11.13 -16.80
CA VAL A 389 -11.97 -10.63 -17.20
C VAL A 389 -12.09 -9.29 -17.95
N ARG A 390 -13.06 -9.16 -18.85
CA ARG A 390 -13.32 -7.92 -19.60
C ARG A 390 -13.73 -6.78 -18.67
N ARG A 391 -14.58 -7.03 -17.67
CA ARG A 391 -15.02 -6.05 -16.67
C ARG A 391 -13.82 -5.56 -15.85
N LEU A 392 -12.97 -6.48 -15.40
CA LEU A 392 -11.74 -6.15 -14.67
C LEU A 392 -10.80 -5.26 -15.50
N ASP A 393 -10.55 -5.63 -16.76
CA ASP A 393 -9.70 -4.84 -17.68
C ASP A 393 -10.30 -3.45 -17.95
N ALA A 394 -11.62 -3.35 -18.11
CA ALA A 394 -12.32 -2.09 -18.32
C ALA A 394 -12.25 -1.18 -17.07
N ALA A 395 -12.47 -1.74 -15.89
CA ALA A 395 -12.38 -1.02 -14.62
C ALA A 395 -10.97 -0.44 -14.42
N TYR A 396 -9.92 -1.25 -14.62
CA TYR A 396 -8.54 -0.78 -14.49
C TYR A 396 -8.21 0.33 -15.49
N ARG A 397 -8.61 0.19 -16.76
CA ARG A 397 -8.42 1.23 -17.79
C ARG A 397 -9.11 2.54 -17.41
N ALA A 398 -10.34 2.47 -16.89
CA ALA A 398 -11.06 3.66 -16.45
C ALA A 398 -10.31 4.43 -15.36
N VAL A 399 -9.71 3.73 -14.39
CA VAL A 399 -8.89 4.38 -13.35
C VAL A 399 -7.60 4.94 -13.92
N VAL A 400 -6.92 4.21 -14.82
CA VAL A 400 -5.73 4.74 -15.52
C VAL A 400 -6.04 6.05 -16.24
N ASP A 401 -7.17 6.10 -16.95
CA ASP A 401 -7.58 7.31 -17.67
C ASP A 401 -7.96 8.44 -16.71
N ALA A 402 -8.62 8.13 -15.59
CA ALA A 402 -8.92 9.12 -14.54
C ALA A 402 -7.65 9.72 -13.92
N VAL A 403 -6.63 8.90 -13.63
CA VAL A 403 -5.35 9.39 -13.08
C VAL A 403 -4.57 10.20 -14.13
N LYS A 404 -4.57 9.79 -15.40
CA LYS A 404 -3.96 10.57 -16.50
C LYS A 404 -4.61 11.94 -16.69
N ALA A 405 -5.89 12.07 -16.35
CA ALA A 405 -6.62 13.34 -16.48
C ALA A 405 -6.33 14.33 -15.34
N LEU A 406 -5.64 13.91 -14.27
CA LEU A 406 -5.21 14.81 -13.20
C LEU A 406 -4.10 15.75 -13.66
N PRO A 407 -3.98 16.96 -13.08
CA PRO A 407 -2.89 17.88 -13.40
C PRO A 407 -1.52 17.21 -13.09
N PRO A 408 -0.61 17.08 -14.07
CA PRO A 408 0.60 16.26 -13.92
C PRO A 408 1.60 16.82 -12.90
N ASP A 409 1.61 18.14 -12.70
CA ASP A 409 2.56 18.84 -11.84
C ASP A 409 1.99 19.13 -10.43
N GLU A 410 0.72 18.81 -10.17
CA GLU A 410 0.10 19.01 -8.86
C GLU A 410 0.23 17.76 -7.98
N ASP A 411 0.33 17.97 -6.66
CA ASP A 411 0.27 16.85 -5.71
C ASP A 411 -1.17 16.34 -5.62
N VAL A 412 -1.32 15.03 -5.80
CA VAL A 412 -2.57 14.31 -5.56
C VAL A 412 -2.77 14.22 -4.05
N HIS A 413 -3.92 14.68 -3.58
CA HIS A 413 -4.26 14.62 -2.16
C HIS A 413 -4.13 13.19 -1.62
N PHE A 414 -3.52 13.01 -0.43
CA PHE A 414 -3.19 11.69 0.11
C PHE A 414 -4.38 10.74 0.22
N MET A 415 -5.59 11.25 0.49
CA MET A 415 -6.79 10.41 0.51
C MET A 415 -7.14 9.79 -0.86
N ALA A 416 -6.79 10.47 -1.95
CA ALA A 416 -6.95 9.95 -3.31
C ALA A 416 -5.82 8.95 -3.63
N VAL A 417 -4.58 9.24 -3.23
CA VAL A 417 -3.45 8.27 -3.30
C VAL A 417 -3.83 6.96 -2.62
N ARG A 418 -4.32 7.03 -1.38
CA ARG A 418 -4.75 5.86 -0.60
C ARG A 418 -5.89 5.10 -1.27
N LEU A 419 -6.86 5.80 -1.86
CA LEU A 419 -7.97 5.16 -2.58
C LEU A 419 -7.44 4.39 -3.78
N ILE A 420 -6.61 5.03 -4.61
CA ILE A 420 -6.02 4.40 -5.80
C ILE A 420 -5.18 3.20 -5.38
N CYS A 421 -4.31 3.34 -4.37
CA CYS A 421 -3.52 2.25 -3.84
C CYS A 421 -4.42 1.09 -3.37
N GLY A 422 -5.37 1.40 -2.49
CA GLY A 422 -6.21 0.43 -1.81
C GLY A 422 -7.05 -0.43 -2.73
N GLU A 423 -7.45 0.09 -3.90
CA GLU A 423 -8.25 -0.70 -4.86
C GLU A 423 -7.43 -1.15 -6.10
N THR A 424 -6.14 -0.81 -6.19
CA THR A 424 -5.29 -1.24 -7.31
C THR A 424 -4.02 -1.96 -6.85
N TYR A 425 -2.86 -1.30 -6.86
CA TYR A 425 -1.56 -1.93 -6.62
C TYR A 425 -1.33 -2.40 -5.18
N GLY A 426 -2.13 -1.92 -4.22
CA GLY A 426 -2.21 -2.48 -2.87
C GLY A 426 -3.09 -3.73 -2.79
N HIS A 427 -4.16 -3.78 -3.59
CA HIS A 427 -5.15 -4.86 -3.58
C HIS A 427 -4.71 -6.10 -4.38
N PHE A 428 -4.13 -5.90 -5.56
CA PHE A 428 -3.74 -7.01 -6.44
C PHE A 428 -2.84 -8.07 -5.78
N PRO A 429 -1.84 -7.71 -4.95
CA PRO A 429 -1.02 -8.69 -4.26
C PRO A 429 -1.80 -9.61 -3.29
N GLU A 430 -2.92 -9.15 -2.74
CA GLU A 430 -3.75 -9.93 -1.80
C GLU A 430 -4.31 -11.19 -2.49
N HIS A 431 -4.69 -11.07 -3.77
CA HIS A 431 -5.26 -12.15 -4.57
C HIS A 431 -4.27 -12.83 -5.51
N LEU A 432 -3.07 -12.27 -5.71
CA LEU A 432 -2.06 -12.85 -6.59
C LEU A 432 -1.66 -14.27 -6.16
N ARG A 433 -1.54 -14.53 -4.85
CA ARG A 433 -1.21 -15.87 -4.34
C ARG A 433 -2.29 -16.90 -4.67
N GLU A 434 -3.57 -16.50 -4.68
CA GLU A 434 -4.69 -17.38 -5.06
C GLU A 434 -4.59 -17.76 -6.55
N LEU A 435 -4.32 -16.80 -7.44
CA LEU A 435 -4.14 -17.06 -8.87
C LEU A 435 -2.94 -17.95 -9.16
N LEU A 436 -1.79 -17.68 -8.52
CA LEU A 436 -0.57 -18.48 -8.70
C LEU A 436 -0.77 -19.93 -8.23
N ALA A 437 -1.61 -20.16 -7.21
CA ALA A 437 -1.94 -21.50 -6.75
C ALA A 437 -2.72 -22.33 -7.79
N ALA A 438 -3.47 -21.68 -8.69
CA ALA A 438 -4.21 -22.33 -9.75
C ALA A 438 -3.34 -22.78 -10.94
N LEU A 439 -2.14 -22.22 -11.10
CA LEU A 439 -1.28 -22.52 -12.24
C LEU A 439 -0.77 -23.97 -12.19
N PRO A 440 -0.71 -24.68 -13.35
CA PRO A 440 -0.11 -26.00 -13.40
C PRO A 440 1.39 -25.91 -13.09
N LYS A 441 1.87 -26.75 -12.17
CA LYS A 441 3.23 -26.65 -11.61
C LYS A 441 4.25 -27.60 -12.23
N ASP A 442 3.78 -28.59 -12.98
CA ASP A 442 4.59 -29.67 -13.54
C ASP A 442 4.06 -30.13 -14.92
N ALA A 443 4.86 -30.95 -15.61
CA ALA A 443 4.52 -31.44 -16.96
C ALA A 443 3.20 -32.19 -16.99
N ARG A 444 2.91 -32.95 -15.94
CA ARG A 444 1.69 -33.74 -15.83
C ARG A 444 0.45 -32.85 -15.76
N ALA A 445 0.48 -31.81 -14.94
CA ALA A 445 -0.61 -30.86 -14.79
C ALA A 445 -0.85 -30.05 -16.07
N ILE A 446 0.23 -29.65 -16.76
CA ILE A 446 0.14 -28.99 -18.08
C ILE A 446 -0.50 -29.94 -19.10
N LEU A 447 -0.04 -31.19 -19.18
CA LEU A 447 -0.61 -32.19 -20.10
C LEU A 447 -2.09 -32.47 -19.81
N ALA A 448 -2.49 -32.50 -18.55
CA ALA A 448 -3.89 -32.68 -18.18
C ALA A 448 -4.77 -31.52 -18.70
N ARG A 449 -4.29 -30.27 -18.59
CA ARG A 449 -4.97 -29.12 -19.19
C ARG A 449 -4.99 -29.18 -20.70
N PHE A 450 -3.83 -29.44 -21.32
CA PHE A 450 -3.71 -29.63 -22.76
C PHE A 450 -4.74 -30.64 -23.27
N ASP A 451 -4.79 -31.84 -22.68
CA ASP A 451 -5.66 -32.93 -23.12
C ASP A 451 -7.15 -32.60 -22.96
N ASP A 452 -7.54 -31.94 -21.86
CA ASP A 452 -8.93 -31.52 -21.64
C ASP A 452 -9.38 -30.46 -22.65
N VAL A 453 -8.61 -29.39 -22.79
CA VAL A 453 -8.96 -28.28 -23.69
C VAL A 453 -8.90 -28.71 -25.15
N TRP A 454 -7.87 -29.49 -25.54
CA TRP A 454 -7.76 -30.08 -26.87
C TRP A 454 -9.01 -30.87 -27.24
N ARG A 455 -9.48 -31.72 -26.32
CA ARG A 455 -10.67 -32.56 -26.54
C ARG A 455 -11.91 -31.70 -26.82
N ARG A 456 -12.11 -30.60 -26.09
CA ARG A 456 -13.23 -29.67 -26.29
C ARG A 456 -13.11 -28.93 -27.62
N PHE A 457 -11.96 -28.29 -27.86
CA PHE A 457 -11.64 -27.57 -29.10
C PHE A 457 -11.87 -28.46 -30.34
N ARG A 458 -11.28 -29.67 -30.30
CA ARG A 458 -11.36 -30.62 -31.41
C ARG A 458 -12.77 -31.17 -31.60
N ALA A 459 -13.58 -31.29 -30.54
CA ALA A 459 -14.98 -31.67 -30.63
C ALA A 459 -15.80 -30.58 -31.35
N GLY A 460 -15.63 -29.30 -30.98
CA GLY A 460 -16.31 -28.19 -31.67
C GLY A 460 -15.99 -28.13 -33.17
N ILE A 461 -14.74 -28.37 -33.56
CA ILE A 461 -14.35 -28.50 -34.98
C ILE A 461 -15.04 -29.71 -35.64
N ARG A 462 -15.11 -30.83 -34.94
CA ARG A 462 -15.69 -32.08 -35.47
C ARG A 462 -17.20 -31.94 -35.74
N GLU A 463 -17.91 -31.23 -34.89
CA GLU A 463 -19.35 -30.97 -35.03
C GLU A 463 -19.70 -30.21 -36.32
N ARG A 464 -18.77 -29.40 -36.85
CA ARG A 464 -18.94 -28.71 -38.15
C ARG A 464 -18.95 -29.69 -39.33
N GLY A 465 -18.31 -30.86 -39.18
CA GLY A 465 -18.10 -31.80 -40.27
C GLY A 465 -17.24 -31.23 -41.41
N ARG A 466 -16.92 -32.07 -42.40
CA ARG A 466 -16.01 -31.67 -43.50
C ARG A 466 -16.57 -30.52 -44.34
N GLY A 467 -17.89 -30.55 -44.60
CA GLY A 467 -18.57 -29.51 -45.37
C GLY A 467 -18.62 -28.16 -44.66
N GLY A 468 -18.75 -28.16 -43.33
CA GLY A 468 -18.82 -26.93 -42.53
C GLY A 468 -17.47 -26.24 -42.35
N LEU A 469 -16.33 -26.89 -42.65
CA LEU A 469 -15.02 -26.25 -42.49
C LEU A 469 -14.80 -25.05 -43.43
N GLY A 470 -15.56 -24.96 -44.53
CA GLY A 470 -15.55 -23.80 -45.41
C GLY A 470 -16.40 -22.62 -44.92
N GLU A 471 -17.23 -22.83 -43.90
CA GLU A 471 -18.07 -21.78 -43.33
C GLU A 471 -17.23 -20.78 -42.53
N LYS A 472 -17.75 -19.56 -42.40
CA LYS A 472 -17.08 -18.47 -41.71
C LYS A 472 -17.35 -18.52 -40.21
N THR A 473 -16.30 -18.34 -39.41
CA THR A 473 -16.39 -18.05 -37.99
C THR A 473 -16.89 -16.61 -37.79
N PRO A 474 -17.36 -16.24 -36.58
CA PRO A 474 -17.71 -14.85 -36.26
C PRO A 474 -16.58 -13.84 -36.51
N ALA A 475 -15.32 -14.28 -36.45
CA ALA A 475 -14.14 -13.46 -36.73
C ALA A 475 -13.83 -13.28 -38.24
N GLY A 476 -14.59 -13.94 -39.13
CA GLY A 476 -14.47 -13.80 -40.59
C GLY A 476 -13.44 -14.73 -41.26
N TRP A 477 -12.76 -15.57 -40.50
CA TRP A 477 -11.98 -16.71 -41.00
C TRP A 477 -12.90 -17.86 -41.38
N THR A 478 -12.49 -18.76 -42.27
CA THR A 478 -13.16 -20.07 -42.35
C THR A 478 -12.74 -20.95 -41.17
N TYR A 479 -13.55 -21.92 -40.76
CA TYR A 479 -13.11 -22.90 -39.74
C TYR A 479 -11.86 -23.68 -40.19
N LYS A 480 -11.64 -23.82 -41.50
CA LYS A 480 -10.38 -24.35 -42.06
C LYS A 480 -9.20 -23.41 -41.78
N ASP A 481 -9.38 -22.09 -41.97
CA ASP A 481 -8.34 -21.10 -41.68
C ASP A 481 -7.99 -21.10 -40.19
N LEU A 482 -9.00 -21.24 -39.31
CA LEU A 482 -8.80 -21.43 -37.86
C LEU A 482 -7.94 -22.67 -37.57
N CYS A 483 -8.20 -23.80 -38.24
CA CYS A 483 -7.40 -25.01 -38.08
C CYS A 483 -5.95 -24.82 -38.56
N ALA A 484 -5.75 -24.13 -39.69
CA ALA A 484 -4.43 -23.82 -40.24
C ALA A 484 -3.60 -22.96 -39.27
N HIS A 485 -4.23 -21.91 -38.76
CA HIS A 485 -3.67 -21.01 -37.74
C HIS A 485 -3.28 -21.78 -36.47
N ALA A 486 -4.20 -22.58 -35.91
CA ALA A 486 -3.93 -23.36 -34.72
C ALA A 486 -2.78 -24.38 -34.93
N ALA A 487 -2.74 -25.06 -36.08
CA ALA A 487 -1.68 -25.98 -36.43
C ALA A 487 -0.32 -25.27 -36.53
N ALA A 488 -0.28 -24.09 -37.15
CA ALA A 488 0.95 -23.30 -37.29
C ALA A 488 1.54 -22.89 -35.94
N TRP A 489 0.72 -22.43 -34.99
CA TRP A 489 1.20 -22.10 -33.63
C TRP A 489 1.74 -23.31 -32.88
N LEU A 490 1.13 -24.48 -33.04
CA LEU A 490 1.64 -25.73 -32.45
C LEU A 490 3.01 -26.10 -33.03
N GLN A 491 3.18 -25.95 -34.34
CA GLN A 491 4.45 -26.23 -35.02
C GLN A 491 5.54 -25.23 -34.61
N GLU A 492 5.17 -23.95 -34.50
CA GLU A 492 6.05 -22.87 -34.03
C GLU A 492 6.55 -23.15 -32.61
N ALA A 493 5.63 -23.46 -31.68
CA ALA A 493 5.95 -23.78 -30.30
C ALA A 493 6.90 -24.99 -30.19
N VAL A 494 6.64 -26.07 -30.95
CA VAL A 494 7.54 -27.23 -30.99
C VAL A 494 8.93 -26.84 -31.48
N ARG A 495 9.02 -25.96 -32.49
CA ARG A 495 10.30 -25.47 -33.01
C ARG A 495 11.07 -24.66 -31.95
N GLU A 496 10.41 -23.70 -31.32
CA GLU A 496 11.01 -22.85 -30.28
C GLU A 496 11.46 -23.67 -29.06
N LEU A 497 10.64 -24.62 -28.61
CA LEU A 497 10.99 -25.52 -27.51
C LEU A 497 12.21 -26.39 -27.84
N ALA A 498 12.29 -26.93 -29.07
CA ALA A 498 13.40 -27.75 -29.51
C ALA A 498 14.70 -26.95 -29.69
N ALA A 499 14.61 -25.73 -30.24
CA ALA A 499 15.74 -24.83 -30.40
C ALA A 499 16.19 -24.19 -29.09
N ASN A 500 15.30 -24.13 -28.09
CA ASN A 500 15.47 -23.32 -26.88
C ASN A 500 15.70 -21.83 -27.18
N GLU A 501 15.04 -21.34 -28.22
CA GLU A 501 15.08 -19.96 -28.68
C GLU A 501 13.63 -19.47 -28.79
N PHE A 502 13.30 -18.42 -28.04
CA PHE A 502 11.92 -17.94 -27.89
C PHE A 502 11.76 -16.59 -28.56
N THR A 503 10.79 -16.49 -29.47
CA THR A 503 10.51 -15.25 -30.18
C THR A 503 9.75 -14.29 -29.27
N ASP A 504 10.16 -13.02 -29.24
CA ASP A 504 9.41 -11.97 -28.56
C ASP A 504 8.26 -11.50 -29.47
N TRP A 505 7.11 -12.14 -29.33
CA TRP A 505 5.91 -11.85 -30.09
C TRP A 505 5.26 -10.53 -29.68
N ASN A 506 4.75 -9.78 -30.65
CA ASN A 506 3.91 -8.60 -30.44
C ASN A 506 2.68 -8.66 -31.35
N ALA A 507 1.69 -7.79 -31.13
CA ALA A 507 0.43 -7.83 -31.88
C ALA A 507 0.64 -7.80 -33.41
N GLY A 508 1.61 -7.02 -33.90
CA GLY A 508 1.92 -6.96 -35.33
C GLY A 508 2.54 -8.24 -35.85
N THR A 509 3.56 -8.78 -35.19
CA THR A 509 4.23 -10.02 -35.63
C THR A 509 3.35 -11.25 -35.50
N ILE A 510 2.45 -11.28 -34.50
CA ILE A 510 1.40 -12.29 -34.38
C ILE A 510 0.46 -12.24 -35.58
N GLN A 511 -0.02 -11.05 -35.97
CA GLN A 511 -0.91 -10.92 -37.12
C GLN A 511 -0.22 -11.36 -38.41
N GLU A 512 1.01 -10.93 -38.64
CA GLU A 512 1.79 -11.36 -39.82
C GLU A 512 2.00 -12.87 -39.86
N PHE A 513 2.23 -13.51 -38.71
CA PHE A 513 2.36 -14.96 -38.63
C PHE A 513 1.04 -15.66 -38.97
N ASN A 514 -0.08 -15.19 -38.42
CA ASN A 514 -1.41 -15.72 -38.69
C ASN A 514 -1.76 -15.60 -40.18
N ASP A 515 -1.51 -14.45 -40.79
CA ASP A 515 -1.79 -14.21 -42.21
C ASP A 515 -0.96 -15.14 -43.11
N ARG A 516 0.33 -15.34 -42.79
CA ARG A 516 1.18 -16.30 -43.50
C ARG A 516 0.69 -17.73 -43.33
N ALA A 517 0.28 -18.12 -42.13
CA ALA A 517 -0.24 -19.46 -41.86
C ALA A 517 -1.49 -19.73 -42.69
N VAL A 518 -2.46 -18.79 -42.72
CA VAL A 518 -3.69 -18.96 -43.49
C VAL A 518 -3.40 -18.99 -45.00
N GLU A 519 -2.57 -18.10 -45.53
CA GLU A 519 -2.26 -18.08 -46.97
C GLU A 519 -1.50 -19.35 -47.42
N ALA A 520 -0.57 -19.85 -46.60
CA ALA A 520 0.16 -21.08 -46.89
C ALA A 520 -0.77 -22.31 -47.01
N HIS A 521 -1.90 -22.30 -46.30
CA HIS A 521 -2.87 -23.40 -46.29
C HIS A 521 -4.09 -23.15 -47.18
N ARG A 522 -4.09 -22.07 -47.97
CA ARG A 522 -5.24 -21.69 -48.81
C ARG A 522 -5.72 -22.82 -49.72
N LEU A 523 -4.79 -23.56 -50.32
CA LEU A 523 -5.06 -24.68 -51.23
C LEU A 523 -5.17 -26.05 -50.53
N VAL A 524 -4.94 -26.12 -49.22
CA VAL A 524 -5.04 -27.36 -48.45
C VAL A 524 -6.52 -27.73 -48.29
N GLY A 525 -6.86 -28.99 -48.58
CA GLY A 525 -8.21 -29.52 -48.43
C GLY A 525 -8.59 -29.75 -46.96
N ALA A 526 -9.88 -29.80 -46.67
CA ALA A 526 -10.42 -29.97 -45.32
C ALA A 526 -9.85 -31.18 -44.56
N GLU A 527 -9.72 -32.34 -45.20
CA GLU A 527 -9.17 -33.55 -44.57
C GLU A 527 -7.69 -33.41 -44.23
N ALA A 528 -6.89 -32.97 -45.20
CA ALA A 528 -5.46 -32.75 -45.00
C ALA A 528 -5.21 -31.71 -43.89
N MET A 529 -6.06 -30.68 -43.79
CA MET A 529 -5.95 -29.67 -42.73
C MET A 529 -6.22 -30.26 -41.34
N LEU A 530 -7.23 -31.12 -41.22
CA LEU A 530 -7.52 -31.80 -39.96
C LEU A 530 -6.39 -32.76 -39.57
N ASP A 531 -5.86 -33.53 -40.52
CA ASP A 531 -4.74 -34.46 -40.27
C ASP A 531 -3.47 -33.73 -39.82
N GLU A 532 -3.19 -32.56 -40.41
CA GLU A 532 -2.08 -31.71 -40.01
C GLU A 532 -2.28 -31.11 -38.61
N LEU A 533 -3.48 -30.61 -38.31
CA LEU A 533 -3.83 -30.11 -36.98
C LEU A 533 -3.68 -31.21 -35.91
N ASP A 534 -4.23 -32.40 -36.15
CA ASP A 534 -4.15 -33.55 -35.24
C ASP A 534 -2.69 -34.05 -35.08
N THR A 535 -1.89 -33.98 -36.13
CA THR A 535 -0.45 -34.32 -36.08
C THR A 535 0.36 -33.28 -35.31
N SER A 536 0.07 -31.99 -35.50
CA SER A 536 0.75 -30.89 -34.81
C SER A 536 0.46 -30.92 -33.31
N ALA A 537 -0.79 -31.19 -32.92
CA ALA A 537 -1.17 -31.36 -31.52
C ALA A 537 -0.47 -32.55 -30.87
N ARG A 538 -0.37 -33.69 -31.55
CA ARG A 538 0.35 -34.87 -31.03
C ARG A 538 1.83 -34.57 -30.79
N ARG A 539 2.49 -33.89 -31.73
CA ARG A 539 3.90 -33.48 -31.59
C ARG A 539 4.10 -32.50 -30.45
N MET A 540 3.20 -31.52 -30.30
CA MET A 540 3.26 -30.59 -29.18
C MET A 540 3.09 -31.31 -27.85
N ARG A 541 2.13 -32.24 -27.77
CA ARG A 541 1.92 -33.07 -26.58
C ARG A 541 3.16 -33.91 -26.23
N GLU A 542 3.82 -34.51 -27.22
CA GLU A 542 5.09 -35.24 -27.05
C GLU A 542 6.22 -34.31 -26.57
N ALA A 543 6.31 -33.10 -27.13
CA ALA A 543 7.29 -32.10 -26.72
C ALA A 543 7.10 -31.68 -25.26
N ILE A 544 5.85 -31.43 -24.83
CA ILE A 544 5.53 -31.11 -23.43
C ILE A 544 5.90 -32.28 -22.51
N ALA A 545 5.58 -33.51 -22.90
CA ALA A 545 5.88 -34.71 -22.11
C ALA A 545 7.40 -34.95 -21.92
N ALA A 546 8.23 -34.40 -22.81
CA ALA A 546 9.69 -34.49 -22.72
C ALA A 546 10.33 -33.39 -21.86
N LEU A 547 9.56 -32.37 -21.44
CA LEU A 547 10.08 -31.30 -20.58
C LEU A 547 10.24 -31.77 -19.14
N SER A 548 11.33 -31.36 -18.49
CA SER A 548 11.47 -31.50 -17.03
C SER A 548 10.64 -30.43 -16.30
N ASP A 549 10.32 -30.69 -15.04
CA ASP A 549 9.60 -29.72 -14.21
C ASP A 549 10.39 -28.41 -14.03
N GLU A 550 11.73 -28.50 -13.97
CA GLU A 550 12.62 -27.32 -13.96
C GLU A 550 12.50 -26.51 -15.25
N ARG A 551 12.41 -27.16 -16.41
CA ARG A 551 12.19 -26.48 -17.69
C ARG A 551 10.83 -25.80 -17.74
N ILE A 552 9.79 -26.42 -17.18
CA ILE A 552 8.44 -25.86 -17.10
C ILE A 552 8.37 -24.66 -16.15
N ALA A 553 9.16 -24.67 -15.07
CA ALA A 553 9.26 -23.53 -14.17
C ALA A 553 9.85 -22.27 -14.84
N ASN A 554 10.50 -22.41 -16.00
CA ASN A 554 10.91 -21.26 -16.80
C ASN A 554 9.69 -20.57 -17.43
N GLU A 555 9.56 -19.27 -17.14
CA GLU A 555 8.41 -18.46 -17.56
C GLU A 555 8.19 -18.45 -19.08
N LYS A 556 9.26 -18.36 -19.90
CA LYS A 556 9.15 -18.36 -21.36
C LYS A 556 8.67 -19.71 -21.90
N VAL A 557 9.17 -20.81 -21.32
CA VAL A 557 8.73 -22.16 -21.67
C VAL A 557 7.26 -22.36 -21.32
N PHE A 558 6.87 -21.97 -20.09
CA PHE A 558 5.48 -22.02 -19.66
C PHE A 558 4.58 -21.24 -20.62
N ASP A 559 4.94 -19.99 -20.92
CA ASP A 559 4.15 -19.11 -21.78
C ASP A 559 3.99 -19.69 -23.18
N ILE A 560 5.06 -20.16 -23.83
CA ILE A 560 4.96 -20.79 -25.16
C ILE A 560 4.06 -22.02 -25.12
N VAL A 561 4.22 -22.89 -24.13
CA VAL A 561 3.38 -24.08 -24.00
C VAL A 561 1.92 -23.69 -23.79
N ALA A 562 1.62 -22.77 -22.88
CA ALA A 562 0.26 -22.39 -22.54
C ALA A 562 -0.44 -21.61 -23.66
N TRP A 563 0.20 -20.55 -24.17
CA TRP A 563 -0.34 -19.64 -25.17
C TRP A 563 -0.35 -20.20 -26.58
N CYS A 564 0.38 -21.28 -26.88
CA CYS A 564 0.23 -21.96 -28.18
C CYS A 564 -0.71 -23.17 -28.10
N THR A 565 -1.24 -23.50 -26.91
CA THR A 565 -2.11 -24.67 -26.71
C THR A 565 -3.41 -24.29 -25.99
N TYR A 566 -3.58 -24.68 -24.73
CA TYR A 566 -4.86 -24.62 -24.03
C TYR A 566 -5.39 -23.19 -23.85
N LEU A 567 -4.54 -22.18 -23.58
CA LEU A 567 -5.03 -20.80 -23.45
C LEU A 567 -5.51 -20.26 -24.80
N HIS A 568 -4.78 -20.55 -25.87
CA HIS A 568 -5.16 -20.11 -27.22
C HIS A 568 -6.39 -20.82 -27.77
N TRP A 569 -6.55 -22.12 -27.50
CA TRP A 569 -7.77 -22.81 -27.92
C TRP A 569 -9.01 -22.32 -27.18
N GLU A 570 -8.89 -21.98 -25.89
CA GLU A 570 -9.97 -21.36 -25.12
C GLU A 570 -10.46 -20.06 -25.77
N ASP A 571 -9.56 -19.22 -26.30
CA ASP A 571 -9.93 -17.98 -27.00
C ASP A 571 -10.88 -18.21 -28.21
N HIS A 572 -10.88 -19.42 -28.78
CA HIS A 572 -11.72 -19.79 -29.91
C HIS A 572 -13.00 -20.55 -29.53
N PHE A 573 -13.26 -20.77 -28.24
CA PHE A 573 -14.45 -21.53 -27.81
C PHE A 573 -15.75 -20.84 -28.22
N ALA A 574 -15.84 -19.52 -28.05
CA ALA A 574 -16.99 -18.74 -28.50
C ALA A 574 -17.20 -18.84 -30.02
N GLU A 575 -16.14 -18.82 -30.82
CA GLU A 575 -16.22 -19.02 -32.28
C GLU A 575 -16.71 -20.42 -32.64
N LEU A 576 -16.41 -21.41 -31.80
CA LEU A 576 -16.81 -22.80 -31.96
C LEU A 576 -18.16 -23.12 -31.31
N GLY A 577 -18.80 -22.17 -30.61
CA GLY A 577 -20.05 -22.38 -29.88
C GLY A 577 -19.92 -23.33 -28.68
N ILE A 578 -18.75 -23.35 -28.04
CA ILE A 578 -18.46 -24.15 -26.85
C ILE A 578 -18.71 -23.29 -25.62
N ASP A 579 -19.65 -23.71 -24.78
CA ASP A 579 -19.86 -23.12 -23.45
C ASP A 579 -18.84 -23.69 -22.44
N ILE A 580 -18.35 -22.84 -21.51
CA ILE A 580 -17.28 -23.17 -20.55
C ILE A 580 -17.82 -23.77 -19.25
#